data_AF-A0A3N4ANY7-F1
#
_entry.id   AF-A0A3N4ANY7-F1
#
_cell.length_a   1.000
_cell.length_b   1.000
_cell.length_c   1.000
_cell.angle_alpha   90.00
_cell.angle_beta   90.00
_cell.angle_gamma   90.00
#
_symmetry.space_group_name_H-M   'P 1'
#
loop_
_entity.id
_entity.type
_entity.pdbx_description
1 polymer ?
#
loop_
_entity_poly.entity_id
_entity_poly.type
_entity_poly.pdbx_seq_one_letter_code
_entity_poly.pdbx_strand_id
1 'polypeptide(L)'
;MNKGKLLFSILALGMGSGGVAAADQADGFVEGSSLNITNRNFYFNRDSRNGQSTPLANGYSEEWAHAVIGEFQSGFTRGTVGFGIDAFAML
;
A
#
# COMPACT_ATOMS: atom_id res chain seq x y z
N MET A 1 -6.08 -14.95 -14.17
CA MET A 1 -6.87 -14.49 -13.02
C MET A 1 -5.95 -13.74 -12.07
N ASN A 2 -5.66 -12.47 -12.38
CA ASN A 2 -4.81 -11.62 -11.55
C ASN A 2 -5.55 -10.29 -11.39
N LYS A 3 -6.14 -10.06 -10.22
CA LYS A 3 -6.83 -8.81 -9.92
C LYS A 3 -5.75 -7.81 -9.51
N GLY A 4 -5.27 -7.00 -10.46
CA GLY A 4 -4.42 -5.87 -10.18
C GLY A 4 -5.16 -4.92 -9.25
N LYS A 5 -4.67 -4.78 -8.02
CA LYS A 5 -5.15 -3.76 -7.09
C LYS A 5 -4.51 -2.44 -7.52
N LEU A 6 -5.20 -1.71 -8.39
CA LEU A 6 -4.92 -0.29 -8.60
C LEU A 6 -5.18 0.42 -7.26
N LEU A 7 -4.13 0.97 -6.67
CA LEU A 7 -4.24 1.89 -5.53
C LEU A 7 -4.76 3.23 -6.08
N PHE A 8 -6.08 3.35 -6.20
CA PHE A 8 -6.74 4.64 -6.31
C PHE A 8 -6.78 5.25 -4.91
N SER A 9 -6.07 6.36 -4.71
CA SER A 9 -6.27 7.24 -3.57
C SER A 9 -7.68 7.82 -3.64
N ILE A 10 -8.62 7.19 -2.92
CA ILE A 10 -10.02 7.63 -2.83
C ILE A 10 -10.06 8.80 -1.84
N LEU A 11 -10.26 10.01 -2.36
CA LEU A 11 -10.74 11.14 -1.57
C LEU A 11 -12.21 10.86 -1.21
N ALA A 12 -12.45 10.31 -0.03
CA ALA A 12 -13.81 10.05 0.46
C ALA A 12 -14.44 11.34 1.01
N LEU A 13 -15.15 12.08 0.15
CA LEU A 13 -16.02 13.18 0.55
C LEU A 13 -17.38 12.63 0.98
N GLY A 14 -17.57 12.42 2.28
CA GLY A 14 -18.87 12.08 2.88
C GLY A 14 -19.71 13.34 3.08
N MET A 15 -20.75 13.52 2.28
CA MET A 15 -21.69 14.64 2.41
C MET A 15 -23.04 14.10 2.91
N GLY A 16 -23.29 14.23 4.22
CA GLY A 16 -24.53 13.78 4.88
C GLY A 16 -25.23 14.96 5.55
N SER A 17 -26.36 15.38 4.98
CA SER A 17 -27.25 16.40 5.52
C SER A 17 -28.13 15.83 6.63
N GLY A 18 -28.05 16.42 7.83
CA GLY A 18 -29.07 16.35 8.88
C GLY A 18 -29.01 15.10 9.77
N GLY A 19 -28.77 15.31 11.07
CA GLY A 19 -28.94 14.28 12.11
C GLY A 19 -27.74 14.17 13.03
N VAL A 20 -27.79 14.87 14.16
CA VAL A 20 -26.82 14.81 15.25
C VAL A 20 -26.99 13.48 16.00
N ALA A 21 -26.44 12.37 15.51
CA ALA A 21 -26.26 11.12 16.27
C ALA A 21 -25.62 10.03 15.40
N ALA A 22 -24.28 9.90 15.44
CA ALA A 22 -23.50 8.66 15.18
C ALA A 22 -21.99 8.92 14.94
N ALA A 23 -21.41 10.06 15.36
CA ALA A 23 -19.98 10.33 15.15
C ALA A 23 -19.04 9.61 16.16
N ASP A 24 -19.56 8.72 17.00
CA ASP A 24 -18.84 8.17 18.16
C ASP A 24 -18.30 6.74 17.97
N GLN A 25 -18.41 6.17 16.76
CA GLN A 25 -17.97 4.79 16.48
C GLN A 25 -16.68 4.69 15.66
N ALA A 26 -16.12 5.80 15.18
CA ALA A 26 -14.80 5.78 14.57
C ALA A 26 -13.73 5.93 15.68
N ASP A 27 -12.84 4.94 15.79
CA ASP A 27 -11.57 5.11 16.50
C ASP A 27 -10.91 6.37 15.88
N GLY A 28 -10.68 7.39 16.71
CA GLY A 28 -10.31 8.73 16.27
C GLY A 28 -8.99 8.78 15.48
N PHE A 29 -8.51 9.98 15.14
CA PHE A 29 -7.34 10.13 14.29
C PHE A 29 -6.12 9.31 14.75
N VAL A 30 -5.88 9.26 16.06
CA VAL A 30 -4.77 8.49 16.64
C VAL A 30 -5.20 7.06 16.94
N GLU A 31 -6.37 6.86 17.54
CA GLU A 31 -6.84 5.54 17.97
C GLU A 31 -7.09 4.60 16.79
N GLY A 32 -7.51 5.14 15.64
CA GLY A 32 -7.71 4.40 14.39
C GLY A 32 -6.45 4.29 13.53
N SER A 33 -5.28 4.73 14.03
CA SER A 33 -4.03 4.65 13.28
C SER A 33 -3.49 3.23 13.21
N SER A 34 -2.87 2.88 12.08
CA SER A 34 -2.14 1.63 11.89
C SER A 34 -0.78 1.87 11.24
N LEU A 35 0.20 1.06 11.64
CA LEU A 35 1.53 1.04 11.06
C LEU A 35 1.89 -0.40 10.70
N ASN A 36 2.16 -0.64 9.43
CA ASN A 36 2.64 -1.93 8.93
C ASN A 36 4.08 -1.78 8.44
N ILE A 37 4.94 -2.67 8.90
CA ILE A 37 6.32 -2.77 8.41
C ILE A 37 6.49 -4.14 7.78
N THR A 38 6.73 -4.16 6.48
CA THR A 38 7.03 -5.39 5.74
C THR A 38 8.53 -5.50 5.54
N ASN A 39 9.14 -6.45 6.23
CA ASN A 39 10.49 -6.90 5.92
C ASN A 39 10.40 -8.05 4.90
N ARG A 40 10.93 -7.83 3.69
CA ARG A 40 10.89 -8.80 2.60
C ARG A 40 12.29 -9.17 2.16
N ASN A 41 12.62 -10.44 2.25
CA ASN A 41 13.75 -11.01 1.52
C ASN A 41 13.22 -11.71 0.26
N PHE A 42 13.77 -11.38 -0.90
CA PHE A 42 13.30 -11.86 -2.18
C PHE A 42 14.46 -12.41 -3.01
N TYR A 43 14.30 -13.63 -3.49
CA TYR A 43 15.21 -14.27 -4.43
C TYR A 43 14.47 -14.55 -5.72
N PHE A 44 15.06 -14.14 -6.84
CA PHE A 44 14.52 -14.34 -8.17
C PHE A 44 15.54 -15.01 -9.08
N ASN A 45 15.13 -16.12 -9.68
CA ASN A 45 15.92 -16.85 -10.66
C ASN A 45 15.05 -17.08 -11.89
N ARG A 46 15.55 -16.62 -13.04
CA ARG A 46 14.85 -16.74 -14.32
C ARG A 46 15.80 -17.26 -15.40
N ASP A 47 15.44 -18.40 -15.96
CA ASP A 47 16.03 -18.99 -17.15
C ASP A 47 15.10 -18.76 -18.36
N SER A 48 15.52 -17.90 -19.30
CA SER A 48 14.76 -17.56 -20.50
C SER A 48 15.21 -18.40 -21.69
N ARG A 49 14.77 -19.66 -21.74
CA ARG A 49 15.14 -20.64 -22.79
C ARG A 49 14.73 -20.26 -24.21
N ASN A 50 13.72 -19.41 -24.36
CA ASN A 50 13.21 -18.89 -25.65
C ASN A 50 13.25 -17.34 -25.71
N GLY A 51 14.00 -16.68 -24.81
CA GLY A 51 14.07 -15.22 -24.68
C GLY A 51 15.27 -14.60 -25.40
N GLN A 52 15.48 -13.29 -25.21
CA GLN A 52 16.46 -12.45 -25.89
C GLN A 52 17.92 -12.85 -25.56
N SER A 53 18.39 -13.95 -26.14
CA SER A 53 19.80 -14.32 -26.21
C SER A 53 20.49 -13.36 -27.18
N THR A 54 21.16 -12.35 -26.63
CA THR A 54 22.09 -11.55 -27.43
C THR A 54 23.45 -12.25 -27.44
N PRO A 55 24.35 -11.94 -28.38
CA PRO A 55 25.72 -12.47 -28.35
C PRO A 55 26.48 -12.20 -27.04
N LEU A 56 25.96 -11.30 -26.18
CA LEU A 56 26.56 -10.84 -24.93
C LEU A 56 25.82 -11.35 -23.67
N ALA A 57 24.68 -12.05 -23.78
CA ALA A 57 23.89 -12.51 -22.62
C ALA A 57 23.15 -13.82 -22.89
N ASN A 58 23.24 -14.77 -21.96
CA ASN A 58 22.76 -16.16 -22.06
C ASN A 58 21.29 -16.37 -21.62
N GLY A 59 20.46 -15.33 -21.58
CA GLY A 59 19.04 -15.42 -21.21
C GLY A 59 18.76 -15.80 -19.75
N TYR A 60 19.80 -15.95 -18.92
CA TYR A 60 19.72 -16.22 -17.49
C TYR A 60 19.81 -14.92 -16.68
N SER A 61 18.99 -14.79 -15.64
CA SER A 61 19.00 -13.66 -14.72
C SER A 61 18.76 -14.15 -13.30
N GLU A 62 19.59 -13.68 -12.37
CA GLU A 62 19.49 -14.00 -10.96
C GLU A 62 19.62 -12.71 -10.14
N GLU A 63 18.74 -12.54 -9.16
CA GLU A 63 18.70 -11.36 -8.32
C GLU A 63 18.32 -11.73 -6.88
N TRP A 64 19.06 -11.17 -5.94
CA TRP A 64 18.73 -11.20 -4.53
C TRP A 64 18.51 -9.78 -4.05
N ALA A 65 17.35 -9.54 -3.45
CA ALA A 65 16.97 -8.25 -2.93
C ALA A 65 16.43 -8.38 -1.51
N HIS A 66 16.72 -7.37 -0.70
CA HIS A 66 16.09 -7.15 0.59
C HIS A 66 15.36 -5.82 0.54
N ALA A 67 14.12 -5.81 0.98
CA ALA A 67 13.32 -4.60 1.03
C ALA A 67 12.73 -4.41 2.43
N VAL A 68 12.70 -3.16 2.88
CA VAL A 68 11.97 -2.74 4.07
C VAL A 68 10.93 -1.72 3.62
N ILE A 69 9.66 -2.08 3.78
CA ILE A 69 8.52 -1.27 3.34
C ILE A 69 7.73 -0.82 4.57
N GLY A 70 7.51 0.47 4.71
CA GLY A 70 6.70 1.08 5.75
C GLY A 70 5.41 1.67 5.19
N GLU A 71 4.29 1.32 5.80
CA GLU A 71 2.95 1.79 5.45
C GLU A 71 2.27 2.30 6.72
N PHE A 72 2.01 3.60 6.78
CA PHE A 72 1.31 4.25 7.89
C PHE A 72 -0.02 4.82 7.38
N GLN A 73 -1.08 4.58 8.14
CA GLN A 73 -2.39 5.19 7.89
C GLN A 73 -2.93 5.69 9.21
N SER A 74 -3.35 6.96 9.26
CA SER A 74 -4.04 7.48 10.43
C SER A 74 -5.51 7.05 10.44
N GLY A 75 -6.15 7.13 11.61
CA GLY A 75 -7.61 7.19 11.67
C GLY A 75 -8.12 8.51 11.09
N PHE A 76 -9.44 8.70 11.12
CA PHE A 76 -10.06 9.97 10.73
C PHE A 76 -10.36 10.84 11.95
N THR A 77 -10.22 12.16 11.83
CA THR A 77 -10.70 13.10 12.86
C THR A 77 -12.21 12.95 13.07
N ARG A 78 -12.66 13.02 14.33
CA ARG A 78 -14.09 12.93 14.65
C ARG A 78 -14.84 14.18 14.17
N GLY A 79 -16.07 13.98 13.70
CA GLY A 79 -16.95 15.05 13.22
C GLY A 79 -17.70 14.63 11.96
N THR A 80 -18.55 15.52 11.46
CA THR A 80 -19.34 15.25 10.24
C THR A 80 -18.46 15.00 9.01
N VAL A 81 -17.25 15.57 8.99
CA VAL A 81 -16.22 15.31 7.98
C VAL A 81 -14.92 14.98 8.72
N GLY A 82 -14.35 13.82 8.42
CA GLY A 82 -13.10 13.37 8.99
C GLY A 82 -11.93 13.55 8.02
N PHE A 83 -10.78 13.92 8.56
CA PHE A 83 -9.52 14.02 7.83
C PHE A 83 -8.54 12.96 8.33
N GLY A 84 -7.80 12.37 7.41
CA GLY A 84 -6.78 11.35 7.67
C GLY A 84 -5.53 11.62 6.82
N ILE A 85 -4.42 11.00 7.20
CA ILE A 85 -3.15 11.04 6.46
C ILE A 85 -2.62 9.62 6.26
N ASP A 86 -2.08 9.38 5.07
CA ASP A 86 -1.39 8.14 4.74
C ASP A 86 0.05 8.45 4.34
N ALA A 87 0.99 7.59 4.73
CA ALA A 87 2.40 7.69 4.37
C ALA A 87 2.96 6.33 3.95
N PHE A 88 3.84 6.36 2.94
CA PHE A 88 4.47 5.17 2.36
C PHE A 88 5.96 5.42 2.15
N ALA A 89 6.79 4.44 2.50
CA ALA A 89 8.23 4.45 2.24
C ALA A 89 8.76 3.04 1.95
N MET A 90 9.78 2.93 1.09
CA MET A 90 10.52 1.69 0.89
C MET A 90 12.01 1.95 0.69
N LEU A 91 12.84 1.00 1.14
CA LEU A 91 14.27 0.91 0.83
C LEU A 91 14.60 -0.52 0.37
#